data_AF-A0A0C9QXI3-F1
#
_entry.id   AF-A0A0C9QXI3-F1
#
_cell.length_a   1.000
_cell.length_b   1.000
_cell.length_c   1.000
_cell.angle_alpha   90.00
_cell.angle_beta   90.00
_cell.angle_gamma   90.00
#
_symmetry.space_group_name_H-M   'P 1'
#
loop_
_entity.id
_entity.type
_entity.pdbx_description
1 polymer ?
#
loop_
_entity_poly.entity_id
_entity_poly.type
_entity_poly.pdbx_seq_one_letter_code
_entity_poly.pdbx_strand_id
1 'polypeptide(L)'
;MDSNVRINNSDVSKYLSPPSGILTWPTKHAISSLTHPKMYEYFHASSDSFLFLPLIRASHLVIRNTKEIRENVMLPWVQCALTRDCICPIGAQSFGCRFNKKPQYRYSGCHSYDTSALNIVLGRYFNYDDSRYIIAERESYFTKMQSDEINDEYLTIARQNNSTEANPRNFMLLET
;
A
#
# COMPACT_ATOMS: atom_id res chain seq x y z
N MET A 1 -2.70 -5.47 4.76
CA MET A 1 -2.48 -6.15 3.47
C MET A 1 -3.82 -6.74 3.07
N ASP A 2 -4.30 -6.44 1.86
CA ASP A 2 -5.61 -6.93 1.41
C ASP A 2 -5.56 -8.46 1.32
N SER A 3 -6.40 -9.15 2.08
CA SER A 3 -6.38 -10.62 2.16
C SER A 3 -6.69 -11.31 0.82
N ASN A 4 -7.26 -10.56 -0.13
CA ASN A 4 -7.65 -11.01 -1.45
C ASN A 4 -6.64 -10.66 -2.56
N VAL A 5 -5.41 -10.26 -2.23
CA VAL A 5 -4.36 -10.04 -3.22
C VAL A 5 -3.34 -11.17 -3.17
N ARG A 6 -2.94 -11.67 -4.35
CA ARG A 6 -1.91 -12.70 -4.54
C ARG A 6 -0.83 -12.23 -5.51
N ILE A 7 0.38 -12.76 -5.33
CA ILE A 7 1.48 -12.62 -6.28
C ILE A 7 1.41 -13.84 -7.22
N ASN A 8 1.12 -13.62 -8.50
CA ASN A 8 0.86 -14.71 -9.45
C ASN A 8 2.08 -15.11 -10.33
N ASN A 9 3.23 -14.47 -10.16
CA ASN A 9 4.46 -14.82 -10.87
C ASN A 9 5.51 -15.31 -9.87
N SER A 10 6.16 -16.43 -10.20
CA SER A 10 7.26 -17.01 -9.44
C SER A 10 8.58 -16.25 -9.65
N ASP A 11 8.75 -15.54 -10.77
CA ASP A 11 9.94 -14.73 -11.05
C ASP A 11 9.73 -13.26 -10.67
N VAL A 12 9.82 -13.00 -9.36
CA VAL A 12 9.85 -11.64 -8.80
C VAL A 12 11.27 -11.08 -8.69
N SER A 13 12.29 -11.86 -9.07
CA SER A 13 13.70 -11.58 -8.78
C SER A 13 14.14 -10.21 -9.32
N LYS A 14 13.65 -9.84 -10.52
CA LYS A 14 13.94 -8.55 -11.17
C LYS A 14 13.47 -7.32 -10.37
N TYR A 15 12.55 -7.46 -9.41
CA TYR A 15 12.03 -6.34 -8.62
C TYR A 15 12.55 -6.26 -7.19
N LEU A 16 13.19 -7.32 -6.69
CA LEU A 16 13.67 -7.38 -5.29
C LEU A 16 14.82 -6.41 -5.00
N SER A 17 15.44 -5.85 -6.05
CA SER A 17 16.53 -4.87 -5.95
C SER A 17 16.20 -3.58 -6.72
N PRO A 18 15.21 -2.79 -6.26
CA PRO A 18 14.86 -1.55 -6.93
C PRO A 18 16.05 -0.57 -6.93
N PRO A 19 16.47 -0.02 -8.08
CA PRO A 19 17.65 0.84 -8.17
C PRO A 19 17.59 2.07 -7.26
N SER A 20 16.40 2.66 -7.12
CA SER A 20 16.13 3.82 -6.26
C SER A 20 15.85 3.45 -4.79
N GLY A 21 15.86 2.16 -4.47
CA GLY A 21 15.57 1.63 -3.13
C GLY A 21 14.08 1.42 -2.84
N ILE A 22 13.17 1.89 -3.69
CA ILE A 22 11.73 1.61 -3.57
C ILE A 22 11.08 1.45 -4.94
N LEU A 23 10.14 0.51 -5.05
CA LEU A 23 9.32 0.29 -6.23
C LEU A 23 7.84 0.20 -5.83
N THR A 24 6.99 0.82 -6.65
CA THR A 24 5.57 1.04 -6.34
C THR A 24 4.69 0.84 -7.58
N TRP A 25 3.39 0.67 -7.35
CA TRP A 25 2.39 0.50 -8.41
C TRP A 25 1.36 1.64 -8.40
N PRO A 26 1.15 2.32 -9.54
CA PRO A 26 0.25 3.46 -9.63
C PRO A 26 -1.22 3.04 -9.69
N THR A 27 -2.08 4.00 -9.40
CA THR A 27 -3.52 3.96 -9.63
C THR A 27 -3.90 4.92 -10.76
N LYS A 28 -5.20 5.02 -11.04
CA LYS A 28 -5.77 5.93 -12.04
C LYS A 28 -6.00 7.34 -11.49
N HIS A 29 -5.77 7.54 -10.20
CA HIS A 29 -6.09 8.78 -9.49
C HIS A 29 -4.83 9.61 -9.26
N ALA A 30 -4.97 10.92 -9.21
CA ALA A 30 -3.86 11.80 -8.81
C ALA A 30 -3.69 11.77 -7.29
N ILE A 31 -2.46 11.99 -6.80
CA ILE A 31 -2.17 12.11 -5.37
C ILE A 31 -3.07 13.16 -4.71
N SER A 32 -3.26 14.30 -5.36
CA SER A 32 -4.12 15.40 -4.91
C SER A 32 -5.59 15.06 -4.77
N SER A 33 -6.10 14.08 -5.52
CA SER A 33 -7.51 13.72 -5.47
C SER A 33 -7.90 13.01 -4.18
N LEU A 34 -6.95 12.37 -3.50
CA LEU A 34 -7.20 11.52 -2.33
C LEU A 34 -6.41 11.97 -1.08
N THR A 35 -5.77 13.14 -1.16
CA THR A 35 -4.97 13.68 -0.06
C THR A 35 -5.62 14.93 0.49
N HIS A 36 -5.93 14.90 1.79
CA HIS A 36 -6.56 16.01 2.47
C HIS A 36 -5.61 17.24 2.47
N PRO A 37 -6.09 18.46 2.17
CA PRO A 37 -5.24 19.66 2.08
C PRO A 37 -4.28 19.87 3.27
N LYS A 38 -4.78 19.68 4.49
CA LYS A 38 -3.98 19.82 5.72
C LYS A 38 -2.79 18.85 5.84
N MET A 39 -2.78 17.73 5.13
CA MET A 39 -1.62 16.84 5.12
C MET A 39 -0.45 17.49 4.34
N TYR A 40 -0.73 18.23 3.27
CA TYR A 40 0.29 19.02 2.58
C TYR A 40 0.86 20.11 3.47
N GLU A 41 0.01 20.77 4.26
CA GLU A 41 0.44 21.78 5.25
C GLU A 41 1.41 21.17 6.27
N TYR A 42 1.08 19.99 6.83
CA TYR A 42 1.96 19.27 7.76
C TYR A 42 3.33 18.97 7.14
N PHE A 43 3.36 18.51 5.89
CA PHE A 43 4.61 18.22 5.18
C PHE A 43 5.27 19.46 4.57
N HIS A 44 4.76 20.68 4.83
CA HIS A 44 5.24 21.92 4.21
C HIS A 44 5.40 21.80 2.68
N ALA A 45 4.39 21.22 2.03
CA ALA A 45 4.38 20.96 0.60
C ALA A 45 3.22 21.71 -0.08
N SER A 46 3.39 22.08 -1.35
CA SER A 46 2.29 22.60 -2.16
C SER A 46 1.50 21.43 -2.75
N SER A 47 0.17 21.47 -2.66
CA SER A 47 -0.70 20.49 -3.34
C SER A 47 -0.56 20.53 -4.86
N ASP A 48 -0.14 21.67 -5.42
CA ASP A 48 -0.02 21.87 -6.86
C ASP A 48 1.05 20.98 -7.48
N SER A 49 2.11 20.68 -6.72
CA SER A 49 3.17 19.75 -7.10
C SER A 49 2.68 18.30 -7.25
N PHE A 50 1.45 18.00 -6.82
CA PHE A 50 0.88 16.65 -6.78
C PHE A 50 -0.37 16.48 -7.67
N LEU A 51 -0.75 17.51 -8.45
CA LEU A 51 -1.94 17.46 -9.31
C LEU A 51 -1.82 16.44 -10.44
N PHE A 52 -0.60 16.20 -10.92
CA PHE A 52 -0.33 15.32 -12.07
C PHE A 52 0.46 14.07 -11.72
N LEU A 53 0.83 13.92 -10.44
CA LEU A 53 1.49 12.70 -9.98
C LEU A 53 0.44 11.62 -9.70
N PRO A 54 0.61 10.41 -10.23
CA PRO A 54 -0.29 9.31 -9.97
C PRO A 54 -0.15 8.86 -8.52
N LEU A 55 -1.29 8.63 -7.86
CA LEU A 55 -1.33 8.04 -6.54
C LEU A 55 -0.87 6.58 -6.64
N ILE A 56 0.14 6.20 -5.86
CA ILE A 56 0.58 4.80 -5.70
C ILE A 56 -0.17 4.14 -4.55
N ARG A 57 -0.26 2.79 -4.56
CA ARG A 57 -0.87 2.04 -3.46
C ARG A 57 0.17 1.69 -2.39
N ALA A 58 -0.09 2.00 -1.12
CA ALA A 58 0.78 1.55 -0.03
C ALA A 58 0.72 0.03 0.21
N SER A 59 -0.31 -0.66 -0.31
CA SER A 59 -0.44 -2.12 -0.23
C SER A 59 0.47 -2.90 -1.18
N HIS A 60 1.14 -2.21 -2.11
CA HIS A 60 1.94 -2.81 -3.18
C HIS A 60 3.27 -2.07 -3.27
N LEU A 61 4.26 -2.53 -2.49
CA LEU A 61 5.57 -1.89 -2.37
C LEU A 61 6.66 -2.94 -2.33
N VAL A 62 7.78 -2.66 -2.98
CA VAL A 62 9.05 -3.35 -2.72
C VAL A 62 10.02 -2.31 -2.18
N ILE A 63 10.58 -2.57 -0.99
CA ILE A 63 11.42 -1.62 -0.27
C ILE A 63 12.76 -2.30 0.00
N ARG A 64 13.84 -1.68 -0.47
CA ARG A 64 15.20 -2.05 -0.09
C ARG A 64 15.58 -1.28 1.16
N ASN A 65 16.00 -2.01 2.20
CA ASN A 65 16.39 -1.42 3.47
C ASN A 65 17.78 -0.74 3.39
N THR A 66 17.85 0.42 2.75
CA THR A 66 19.04 1.29 2.76
C THR A 66 18.91 2.36 3.85
N LYS A 67 20.03 2.97 4.25
CA LYS A 67 20.00 4.10 5.19
C LYS A 67 19.17 5.26 4.63
N GLU A 68 19.37 5.59 3.37
CA GLU A 68 18.68 6.67 2.67
C GLU A 68 17.16 6.48 2.65
N ILE A 69 16.67 5.29 2.31
CA ILE A 69 15.24 4.97 2.31
C ILE A 69 14.65 4.98 3.72
N ARG A 70 15.38 4.44 4.71
CA ARG A 70 14.92 4.49 6.10
C ARG A 70 14.75 5.91 6.61
N GLU A 71 15.75 6.75 6.39
CA GLU A 71 15.79 8.10 6.97
C GLU A 71 14.91 9.09 6.22
N ASN A 72 14.84 9.00 4.90
CA ASN A 72 14.18 10.02 4.08
C ASN A 72 12.80 9.60 3.56
N VAL A 73 12.46 8.31 3.61
CA VAL A 73 11.14 7.81 3.18
C VAL A 73 10.39 7.17 4.35
N MET A 74 10.94 6.14 4.98
CA MET A 74 10.21 5.39 6.01
C MET A 74 9.99 6.20 7.29
N LEU A 75 11.02 6.91 7.76
CA LEU A 75 10.93 7.72 8.97
C LEU A 75 9.84 8.80 8.89
N PRO A 76 9.80 9.70 7.89
CA PRO A 76 8.74 10.71 7.79
C PRO A 76 7.36 10.10 7.56
N TRP A 77 7.28 8.95 6.85
CA TRP A 77 6.02 8.23 6.68
C TRP A 77 5.47 7.70 8.01
N VAL A 78 6.32 7.05 8.82
CA VAL A 78 5.95 6.54 10.15
C VAL A 78 5.65 7.68 11.13
N GLN A 79 6.43 8.76 11.11
CA GLN A 79 6.16 9.96 11.93
C GLN A 79 4.77 10.53 11.66
N CYS A 80 4.38 10.63 10.37
CA CYS A 80 3.04 11.03 10.02
C CYS A 80 1.99 10.05 10.54
N ALA A 81 2.18 8.74 10.33
CA ALA A 81 1.26 7.70 10.81
C ALA A 81 1.00 7.76 12.32
N LEU A 82 2.01 8.17 13.09
CA LEU A 82 1.94 8.34 14.55
C LEU A 82 1.47 9.73 15.00
N THR A 83 1.27 10.67 14.06
CA THR A 83 0.84 12.03 14.35
C THR A 83 -0.58 12.25 13.82
N ARG A 84 -1.56 12.34 14.74
CA ARG A 84 -2.99 12.45 14.38
C ARG A 84 -3.26 13.55 13.35
N ASP A 85 -2.73 14.74 13.57
CA ASP A 85 -3.01 15.89 12.72
C ASP A 85 -2.35 15.76 11.32
N CYS A 86 -1.39 14.85 11.15
CA CYS A 86 -0.89 14.43 9.84
C CYS A 86 -1.75 13.33 9.22
N ILE A 87 -1.87 12.17 9.90
CA ILE A 87 -2.47 10.96 9.31
C ILE A 87 -3.98 11.08 9.11
N CYS A 88 -4.66 11.79 10.01
CA CYS A 88 -6.11 11.98 9.99
C CYS A 88 -6.42 13.45 10.37
N PRO A 89 -6.11 14.41 9.49
CA PRO A 89 -6.39 15.81 9.76
C PRO A 89 -7.89 16.04 9.98
N ILE A 90 -8.25 17.07 10.75
CA ILE A 90 -9.66 17.43 10.97
C ILE A 90 -10.38 17.63 9.63
N GLY A 91 -11.45 16.85 9.41
CA GLY A 91 -12.22 16.82 8.16
C GLY A 91 -11.87 15.67 7.22
N ALA A 92 -10.86 14.86 7.53
CA ALA A 92 -10.55 13.64 6.79
C ALA A 92 -11.60 12.55 7.02
N GLN A 93 -12.00 11.89 5.94
CA GLN A 93 -12.95 10.77 5.95
C GLN A 93 -12.58 9.77 4.85
N SER A 94 -12.81 8.49 5.10
CA SER A 94 -12.47 7.40 4.16
C SER A 94 -13.53 7.16 3.07
N PHE A 95 -14.74 7.68 3.25
CA PHE A 95 -15.89 7.41 2.40
C PHE A 95 -16.41 8.66 1.69
N GLY A 96 -17.35 8.47 0.75
CA GLY A 96 -17.99 9.58 0.03
C GLY A 96 -17.12 10.23 -1.05
N CYS A 97 -16.10 9.52 -1.54
CA CYS A 97 -15.22 9.99 -2.61
C CYS A 97 -16.00 10.34 -3.89
N ARG A 98 -15.81 11.55 -4.41
CA ARG A 98 -16.47 12.05 -5.64
C ARG A 98 -15.46 12.20 -6.78
N PHE A 99 -15.16 11.09 -7.46
CA PHE A 99 -14.22 11.06 -8.60
C PHE A 99 -14.81 11.55 -9.92
N ASN A 100 -16.12 11.84 -9.95
CA ASN A 100 -16.81 12.41 -11.11
C ASN A 100 -16.56 13.93 -11.26
N LYS A 101 -15.94 14.57 -10.27
CA LYS A 101 -15.55 15.99 -10.36
C LYS A 101 -14.43 16.18 -11.37
N LYS A 102 -14.53 17.22 -12.19
CA LYS A 102 -13.48 17.65 -13.12
C LYS A 102 -12.84 18.95 -12.61
N PRO A 103 -11.53 19.16 -12.87
CA PRO A 103 -10.56 18.16 -13.32
C PRO A 103 -10.35 17.04 -12.28
N GLN A 104 -9.92 15.85 -12.74
CA GLN A 104 -9.85 14.63 -11.93
C GLN A 104 -8.85 14.69 -10.77
N TYR A 105 -7.91 15.63 -10.81
CA TYR A 105 -6.94 15.87 -9.74
C TYR A 105 -7.51 16.67 -8.57
N ARG A 106 -8.73 17.22 -8.67
CA ARG A 106 -9.35 17.92 -7.54
C ARG A 106 -9.60 16.96 -6.39
N TYR A 107 -9.40 17.44 -5.16
CA TYR A 107 -9.72 16.69 -3.96
C TYR A 107 -11.15 16.15 -4.02
N SER A 108 -11.27 14.83 -3.89
CA SER A 108 -12.51 14.09 -4.11
C SER A 108 -13.44 14.11 -2.89
N GLY A 109 -13.00 14.70 -1.78
CA GLY A 109 -13.76 14.80 -0.54
C GLY A 109 -13.53 13.64 0.43
N CYS A 110 -12.61 12.73 0.12
CA CYS A 110 -12.18 11.64 0.99
C CYS A 110 -10.65 11.52 1.00
N HIS A 111 -10.11 10.83 1.99
CA HIS A 111 -8.69 10.78 2.31
C HIS A 111 -8.15 9.35 2.36
N SER A 112 -6.95 9.13 1.80
CA SER A 112 -6.28 7.82 1.78
C SER A 112 -5.20 7.63 2.87
N TYR A 113 -5.16 8.48 3.89
CA TYR A 113 -4.37 8.26 5.12
C TYR A 113 -2.88 7.98 4.84
N ASP A 114 -2.38 6.82 5.25
CA ASP A 114 -0.99 6.39 5.12
C ASP A 114 -0.54 6.35 3.66
N THR A 115 -1.44 5.99 2.75
CA THR A 115 -1.17 6.04 1.31
C THR A 115 -0.93 7.48 0.85
N SER A 116 -1.72 8.45 1.31
CA SER A 116 -1.49 9.87 1.01
C SER A 116 -0.16 10.37 1.57
N ALA A 117 0.16 10.01 2.81
CA ALA A 117 1.41 10.40 3.45
C ALA A 117 2.62 9.87 2.69
N LEU A 118 2.61 8.57 2.33
CA LEU A 118 3.67 7.95 1.53
C LEU A 118 3.86 8.66 0.20
N ASN A 119 2.77 8.98 -0.49
CA ASN A 119 2.80 9.66 -1.78
C ASN A 119 3.39 11.08 -1.70
N ILE A 120 3.09 11.84 -0.63
CA ILE A 120 3.75 13.13 -0.39
C ILE A 120 5.24 12.94 -0.16
N VAL A 121 5.62 12.01 0.71
CA VAL A 121 7.02 11.73 1.06
C VAL A 121 7.82 11.33 -0.18
N LEU A 122 7.30 10.43 -1.01
CA LEU A 122 7.94 10.00 -2.26
C LEU A 122 8.08 11.16 -3.24
N GLY A 123 7.03 11.95 -3.44
CA GLY A 123 7.10 13.12 -4.30
C GLY A 123 8.16 14.12 -3.83
N ARG A 124 8.28 14.38 -2.52
CA ARG A 124 9.35 15.27 -2.02
C ARG A 124 10.74 14.66 -2.16
N TYR A 125 10.91 13.39 -1.79
CA TYR A 125 12.21 12.72 -1.81
C TYR A 125 12.77 12.56 -3.23
N PHE A 126 11.92 12.23 -4.21
CA PHE A 126 12.29 12.09 -5.61
C PHE A 126 12.08 13.36 -6.43
N ASN A 127 11.90 14.52 -5.78
CA ASN A 127 11.70 15.81 -6.44
C ASN A 127 10.62 15.77 -7.55
N TYR A 128 9.51 15.11 -7.24
CA TYR A 128 8.32 14.97 -8.09
C TYR A 128 8.57 14.21 -9.39
N ASP A 129 9.65 13.42 -9.47
CA ASP A 129 9.94 12.49 -10.56
C ASP A 129 9.45 11.08 -10.19
N ASP A 130 8.26 10.73 -10.67
CA ASP A 130 7.61 9.46 -10.35
C ASP A 130 8.22 8.25 -11.08
N SER A 131 8.92 8.49 -12.20
CA SER A 131 9.65 7.45 -12.94
C SER A 131 10.73 6.76 -12.11
N ARG A 132 11.18 7.39 -11.03
CA ARG A 132 12.19 6.88 -10.10
C ARG A 132 11.70 5.76 -9.22
N TYR A 133 10.40 5.68 -8.94
CA TYR A 133 9.83 4.75 -7.96
C TYR A 133 8.57 4.02 -8.44
N ILE A 134 8.06 4.35 -9.62
CA ILE A 134 6.95 3.64 -10.26
C ILE A 134 7.50 2.60 -11.23
N ILE A 135 6.89 1.41 -11.21
CA ILE A 135 7.17 0.37 -12.20
C ILE A 135 6.86 0.85 -13.62
N ALA A 136 7.84 0.72 -14.52
CA ALA A 136 7.69 1.10 -15.93
C ALA A 136 6.74 0.14 -16.69
N GLU A 137 6.75 -1.13 -16.31
CA GLU A 137 5.90 -2.18 -16.90
C GLU A 137 4.47 -2.11 -16.34
N ARG A 138 3.47 -2.21 -17.21
CA ARG A 138 2.05 -2.18 -16.82
C ARG A 138 1.54 -3.49 -16.22
N GLU A 139 2.34 -4.56 -16.28
CA GLU A 139 1.97 -5.85 -15.72
C GLU A 139 2.06 -5.80 -14.20
N SER A 140 0.93 -6.08 -13.56
CA SER A 140 0.82 -6.18 -12.10
C SER A 140 0.94 -7.65 -11.71
N TYR A 141 1.96 -7.96 -10.91
CA TYR A 141 2.11 -9.25 -10.23
C TYR A 141 1.00 -9.52 -9.22
N PHE A 142 0.37 -8.43 -8.78
CA PHE A 142 -0.70 -8.46 -7.82
C PHE A 142 -2.01 -8.69 -8.54
N THR A 143 -2.58 -9.86 -8.33
CA THR A 143 -3.91 -10.22 -8.80
C THR A 143 -4.86 -10.21 -7.63
N LYS A 144 -6.00 -9.53 -7.82
CA LYS A 144 -7.10 -9.63 -6.87
C LYS A 144 -7.84 -10.94 -7.14
N MET A 145 -7.93 -11.79 -6.14
CA MET A 145 -8.71 -13.03 -6.21
C MET A 145 -10.19 -12.72 -6.35
N GLN A 146 -10.88 -13.58 -7.08
CA GLN A 146 -12.34 -13.52 -7.15
C GLN A 146 -12.94 -14.04 -5.84
N SER A 147 -14.14 -13.56 -5.50
CA SER A 147 -14.82 -13.93 -4.25
C SER A 147 -14.99 -15.45 -4.10
N ASP A 148 -15.23 -16.15 -5.20
CA ASP A 148 -15.44 -17.60 -5.21
C ASP A 148 -14.13 -18.34 -4.90
N GLU A 149 -13.01 -17.92 -5.48
CA GLU A 149 -11.67 -18.48 -5.20
C GLU A 149 -11.28 -18.28 -3.74
N ILE A 150 -11.61 -17.13 -3.16
CA ILE A 150 -11.36 -16.83 -1.75
C ILE A 150 -12.17 -17.79 -0.85
N ASN A 151 -13.44 -18.00 -1.18
CA ASN A 151 -14.32 -18.91 -0.42
C ASN A 151 -13.80 -20.35 -0.48
N ASP A 152 -13.38 -20.81 -1.66
CA ASP A 152 -12.82 -22.15 -1.84
C ASP A 152 -11.52 -22.33 -1.04
N GLU A 153 -10.65 -21.32 -1.02
CA GLU A 153 -9.43 -21.32 -0.20
C GLU A 153 -9.76 -21.38 1.29
N TYR A 154 -10.71 -20.57 1.77
CA TYR A 154 -11.17 -20.62 3.17
C TYR A 154 -11.72 -21.99 3.55
N LEU A 155 -12.54 -22.59 2.69
CA LEU A 155 -13.08 -23.94 2.91
C LEU A 155 -11.97 -24.99 2.96
N THR A 156 -10.94 -24.85 2.14
CA THR A 156 -9.79 -25.75 2.11
C THR A 156 -8.98 -25.67 3.41
N ILE A 157 -8.68 -24.46 3.87
CA ILE A 157 -7.98 -24.22 5.15
C ILE A 157 -8.78 -24.76 6.34
N ALA A 158 -10.10 -24.51 6.36
CA ALA A 158 -10.97 -25.01 7.43
C ALA A 158 -10.99 -26.55 7.50
N ARG A 159 -10.99 -27.23 6.34
CA ARG A 159 -10.90 -28.69 6.27
C ARG A 159 -9.56 -29.21 6.78
N GLN A 160 -8.45 -28.55 6.42
CA GLN A 160 -7.12 -28.93 6.89
C GLN A 160 -6.99 -28.80 8.41
N ASN A 161 -7.48 -27.71 8.99
CA ASN A 161 -7.43 -27.49 10.45
C ASN A 161 -8.25 -28.54 11.22
N ASN A 162 -9.44 -28.88 10.73
CA ASN A 162 -10.26 -29.96 11.32
C ASN A 162 -9.60 -31.35 11.20
N SER A 163 -8.74 -31.55 10.20
CA SER A 163 -8.01 -32.82 9.99
C SER A 163 -6.85 -32.97 10.99
N THR A 164 -6.20 -31.87 11.35
CA THR A 164 -5.10 -31.85 12.34
C THR A 164 -5.57 -32.04 13.78
N GLU A 165 -6.78 -31.61 14.14
CA GLU A 165 -7.35 -31.87 15.47
C GLU A 165 -7.84 -33.32 15.66
N ALA A 166 -8.01 -34.07 14.57
CA ALA A 166 -8.53 -35.43 14.58
C ALA A 166 -7.46 -36.54 14.78
N ASN A 167 -6.19 -36.19 15.00
CA ASN A 167 -5.13 -37.19 15.22
C ASN A 167 -4.52 -37.19 16.64
N PRO A 168 -5.26 -37.62 17.68
CA PRO A 168 -4.68 -37.95 18.97
C PRO A 168 -4.57 -39.48 19.13
N ARG A 169 -3.62 -40.16 18.49
CA ARG A 169 -3.30 -41.57 18.86
C ARG A 169 -1.83 -41.94 18.69
N ASN A 170 -1.16 -42.10 19.85
CA ASN A 170 -0.30 -43.21 20.26
C ASN A 170 1.02 -42.77 20.92
N PHE A 171 1.00 -42.65 22.24
CA PHE A 171 2.04 -43.23 23.09
C PHE A 171 1.35 -43.74 24.37
N MET A 172 0.73 -44.92 24.25
CA MET A 172 0.36 -45.74 25.40
C MET A 172 1.56 -46.62 25.74
N LEU A 173 1.91 -46.64 27.03
CA LEU A 173 2.45 -47.76 27.79
C LEU A 173 3.80 -48.35 27.32
N LEU A 174 4.85 -48.06 28.09
CA LEU A 174 5.68 -49.12 28.64
C LEU A 174 6.00 -48.77 30.11
N GLU A 175 5.39 -49.52 31.03
CA GLU A 175 5.89 -49.67 32.39
C GLU A 175 7.22 -50.44 32.35
N THR A 176 8.22 -49.95 33.09
CA THR A 176 9.01 -50.73 34.07
C THR A 176 9.86 -49.77 34.90
#